data_AF-A0A7Y3ETI4-F1
#
_entry.id   AF-A0A7Y3ETI4-F1
#
_cell.length_a   1.000
_cell.length_b   1.000
_cell.length_c   1.000
_cell.angle_alpha   90.00
_cell.angle_beta   90.00
_cell.angle_gamma   90.00
#
_symmetry.space_group_name_H-M   'P 1'
#
loop_
_entity.id
_entity.type
_entity.pdbx_description
1 polymer ?
#
loop_
_entity_poly.entity_id
_entity_poly.type
_entity_poly.pdbx_seq_one_letter_code
_entity_poly.pdbx_strand_id
1 'polypeptide(L)'
;ELYHEPVNLFVAGFIGSPAMNMVYGSLEGSNGNVYANFAGKRVHVAQKALDRHPGIENHMGKELVIGIRPGDFEEASVAGGDPEEVIEAAVDVAEVLGSETFIHYELPERPVITPDIEQLLADTGADPSTLGDTTKFSSRVSSDVRVGPGDTVKLSLDSGKFHFFDPSDGYRIGVQR
;
A
#
# COMPACT_ATOMS: atom_id res chain seq x y z
N GLU A 1 7.51 16.40 5.07
CA GLU A 1 6.11 16.64 4.66
C GLU A 1 5.71 15.76 3.49
N LEU A 2 6.31 15.92 2.30
CA LEU A 2 5.97 15.15 1.08
C LEU A 2 5.97 13.60 1.23
N TYR A 3 6.83 13.05 2.08
CA TYR A 3 6.83 11.60 2.36
C TYR A 3 5.56 11.16 3.11
N HIS A 4 5.13 11.93 4.10
CA HIS A 4 3.99 11.63 4.99
C HIS A 4 2.66 12.14 4.46
N GLU A 5 2.66 13.16 3.59
CA GLU A 5 1.48 13.79 3.02
C GLU A 5 1.71 14.06 1.53
N PRO A 6 1.92 13.01 0.70
CA PRO A 6 2.09 13.17 -0.74
C PRO A 6 0.81 13.75 -1.35
N VAL A 7 0.97 14.70 -2.28
CA VAL A 7 -0.19 15.38 -2.90
C VAL A 7 -0.80 14.58 -4.04
N ASN A 8 -0.04 13.68 -4.67
CA ASN A 8 -0.48 12.85 -5.79
C ASN A 8 0.33 11.54 -5.87
N LEU A 9 -0.05 10.68 -6.80
CA LEU A 9 0.57 9.38 -7.05
C LEU A 9 2.03 9.52 -7.45
N PHE A 10 2.40 10.51 -8.27
CA PHE A 10 3.79 10.73 -8.64
C PHE A 10 4.69 10.97 -7.42
N VAL A 11 4.31 11.91 -6.55
CA VAL A 11 5.07 12.22 -5.32
C VAL A 11 5.11 11.01 -4.39
N ALA A 12 4.00 10.29 -4.25
CA ALA A 12 3.90 9.10 -3.40
C ALA A 12 4.84 7.97 -3.87
N GLY A 13 4.91 7.73 -5.17
CA GLY A 13 5.75 6.70 -5.78
C GLY A 13 7.22 7.10 -5.89
N PHE A 14 7.52 8.39 -6.03
CA PHE A 14 8.89 8.89 -6.17
C PHE A 14 9.62 9.05 -4.83
N ILE A 15 8.92 9.51 -3.77
CA ILE A 15 9.56 9.83 -2.49
C ILE A 15 9.50 8.63 -1.55
N GLY A 16 10.66 8.05 -1.24
CA GLY A 16 10.82 6.93 -0.31
C GLY A 16 11.57 5.77 -0.96
N SER A 17 12.44 5.09 -0.21
CA SER A 17 13.14 3.89 -0.67
C SER A 17 12.99 2.78 0.38
N PRO A 18 12.30 1.66 0.05
CA PRO A 18 11.55 1.42 -1.19
C PRO A 18 10.36 2.38 -1.38
N ALA A 19 9.86 2.45 -2.61
CA ALA A 19 8.71 3.28 -2.98
C ALA A 19 7.43 2.84 -2.22
N MET A 20 6.41 3.72 -2.21
CA MET A 20 5.09 3.36 -1.68
C MET A 20 4.50 2.19 -2.48
N ASN A 21 3.93 1.19 -1.81
CA ASN A 21 3.13 0.18 -2.48
C ASN A 21 1.81 0.80 -2.92
N MET A 22 1.39 0.48 -4.15
CA MET A 22 0.15 0.97 -4.72
C MET A 22 -0.68 -0.18 -5.25
N VAL A 23 -1.96 -0.18 -4.92
CA VAL A 23 -2.92 -1.21 -5.35
C VAL A 23 -4.27 -0.57 -5.59
N TYR A 24 -4.99 -1.04 -6.61
CA TYR A 24 -6.39 -0.70 -6.77
C TYR A 24 -7.21 -1.34 -5.67
N GLY A 25 -8.19 -0.61 -5.18
CA GLY A 25 -9.12 -1.10 -4.18
C GLY A 25 -10.40 -0.28 -4.15
N SER A 26 -11.23 -0.56 -3.15
CA SER A 26 -12.43 0.21 -2.89
C SER A 26 -12.66 0.36 -1.39
N LEU A 27 -13.48 1.33 -1.00
CA LEU A 27 -13.90 1.51 0.38
C LEU A 27 -15.36 1.10 0.55
N GLU A 28 -15.67 0.43 1.66
CA GLU A 28 -17.03 0.07 2.03
C GLU A 28 -17.32 0.44 3.48
N GLY A 29 -18.58 0.79 3.76
CA GLY A 29 -19.05 1.10 5.11
C GLY A 29 -19.83 -0.08 5.68
N SER A 30 -19.53 -0.48 6.92
CA SER A 30 -20.29 -1.53 7.62
C SER A 30 -20.28 -1.28 9.12
N ASN A 31 -21.45 -1.31 9.75
CA ASN A 31 -21.63 -1.13 11.20
C ASN A 31 -20.95 0.11 11.79
N GLY A 32 -20.89 1.20 11.03
CA GLY A 32 -20.24 2.45 11.45
C GLY A 32 -18.72 2.49 11.26
N ASN A 33 -18.12 1.42 10.74
CA ASN A 33 -16.71 1.35 10.38
C ASN A 33 -16.53 1.43 8.86
N VAL A 34 -15.32 1.82 8.44
CA VAL A 34 -14.90 1.80 7.03
C VAL A 34 -13.87 0.69 6.82
N TYR A 35 -13.98 0.00 5.70
CA TYR A 35 -13.07 -1.06 5.30
C TYR A 35 -12.52 -0.80 3.91
N ALA A 36 -11.24 -1.11 3.71
CA ALA A 36 -10.57 -1.13 2.43
C ALA A 36 -10.55 -2.56 1.89
N ASN A 37 -11.02 -2.72 0.66
CA ASN A 37 -11.03 -3.98 -0.07
C ASN A 37 -9.96 -3.95 -1.15
N PHE A 38 -8.96 -4.84 -1.06
CA PHE A 38 -7.89 -5.03 -2.06
C PHE A 38 -7.25 -6.41 -1.89
N ALA A 39 -6.71 -7.01 -2.96
CA ALA A 39 -6.04 -8.31 -2.90
C ALA A 39 -6.90 -9.44 -2.31
N GLY A 40 -8.23 -9.39 -2.52
CA GLY A 40 -9.19 -10.31 -1.90
C GLY A 40 -9.26 -10.22 -0.37
N LYS A 41 -8.70 -9.16 0.22
CA LYS A 41 -8.68 -8.88 1.65
C LYS A 41 -9.57 -7.68 1.96
N ARG A 42 -10.11 -7.69 3.18
CA ARG A 42 -10.95 -6.65 3.75
C ARG A 42 -10.26 -6.17 5.02
N VAL A 43 -9.75 -4.96 4.99
CA VAL A 43 -8.94 -4.38 6.07
C VAL A 43 -9.72 -3.24 6.70
N HIS A 44 -9.87 -3.26 8.02
CA HIS A 44 -10.45 -2.13 8.75
C HIS A 44 -9.60 -0.88 8.54
N VAL A 45 -10.22 0.26 8.23
CA VAL A 45 -9.51 1.54 8.06
C VAL A 45 -9.67 2.35 9.34
N ALA A 46 -8.57 2.52 10.08
CA ALA A 46 -8.58 3.32 11.29
C ALA A 46 -9.03 4.76 11.00
N GLN A 47 -9.79 5.34 11.94
CA GLN A 47 -10.36 6.69 11.84
C GLN A 47 -9.31 7.75 11.50
N LYS A 48 -8.09 7.60 12.01
CA LYS A 48 -6.96 8.50 11.72
C LYS A 48 -6.67 8.64 10.22
N ALA A 49 -6.79 7.56 9.44
CA ALA A 49 -6.59 7.66 7.99
C ALA A 49 -7.74 8.41 7.33
N LEU A 50 -8.98 8.18 7.75
CA LEU A 50 -10.16 8.88 7.24
C LEU A 50 -10.09 10.39 7.50
N ASP A 51 -9.68 10.78 8.71
CA ASP A 51 -9.55 12.20 9.10
C ASP A 51 -8.53 12.97 8.23
N ARG A 52 -7.52 12.28 7.69
CA ARG A 52 -6.52 12.87 6.78
C ARG A 52 -7.00 13.01 5.33
N HIS A 53 -8.15 12.44 4.99
CA HIS A 53 -8.70 12.43 3.63
C HIS A 53 -10.13 12.98 3.64
N PRO A 54 -10.34 14.29 3.91
CA PRO A 54 -11.68 14.88 3.86
C PRO A 54 -12.33 14.67 2.49
N GLY A 55 -13.60 14.26 2.46
CA GLY A 55 -14.31 13.93 1.22
C GLY A 55 -14.16 12.47 0.76
N ILE A 56 -13.45 11.63 1.51
CA ILE A 56 -13.31 10.19 1.24
C ILE A 56 -14.67 9.47 1.20
N GLU A 57 -15.68 9.96 1.90
CA GLU A 57 -17.05 9.44 1.88
C GLU A 57 -17.70 9.52 0.48
N ASN A 58 -17.25 10.45 -0.37
CA ASN A 58 -17.71 10.57 -1.75
C ASN A 58 -17.10 9.51 -2.68
N HIS A 59 -16.18 8.70 -2.17
CA HIS A 59 -15.45 7.65 -2.88
C HIS A 59 -15.83 6.24 -2.43
N MET A 60 -16.80 6.10 -1.50
CA MET A 60 -17.32 4.81 -1.07
C MET A 60 -17.89 4.01 -2.25
N GLY A 61 -17.50 2.74 -2.35
CA GLY A 61 -17.87 1.82 -3.42
C GLY A 61 -17.24 2.11 -4.79
N LYS A 62 -16.40 3.15 -4.91
CA LYS A 62 -15.66 3.46 -6.13
C LYS A 62 -14.28 2.83 -6.10
N GLU A 63 -13.73 2.57 -7.27
CA GLU A 63 -12.32 2.20 -7.41
C GLU A 63 -11.46 3.41 -7.04
N LEU A 64 -10.46 3.17 -6.21
CA LEU A 64 -9.43 4.14 -5.83
C LEU A 64 -8.05 3.46 -5.77
N VAL A 65 -6.99 4.24 -5.63
CA VAL A 65 -5.65 3.70 -5.36
C VAL A 65 -5.37 3.81 -3.87
N ILE A 66 -5.02 2.68 -3.26
CA ILE A 66 -4.55 2.60 -1.87
C ILE A 66 -3.03 2.63 -1.88
N GLY A 67 -2.45 3.57 -1.16
CA GLY A 67 -1.03 3.72 -0.95
C GLY A 67 -0.61 3.27 0.46
N ILE A 68 0.35 2.35 0.54
CA ILE A 68 0.84 1.80 1.81
C ILE A 68 2.38 1.82 1.79
N ARG A 69 3.02 2.51 2.75
CA ARG A 69 4.49 2.53 2.78
C ARG A 69 5.01 1.16 3.23
N PRO A 70 6.17 0.72 2.70
CA PRO A 70 6.82 -0.50 3.21
C PRO A 70 7.02 -0.47 4.72
N GLY A 71 7.30 0.71 5.28
CA GLY A 71 7.50 0.90 6.72
C GLY A 71 6.26 0.80 7.61
N ASP A 72 5.07 0.75 7.02
CA ASP A 72 3.79 0.66 7.72
C ASP A 72 3.27 -0.78 7.84
N PHE A 73 4.12 -1.74 7.46
CA PHE A 73 3.95 -3.15 7.75
C PHE A 73 4.81 -3.53 8.95
N GLU A 74 4.41 -4.61 9.62
CA GLU A 74 5.25 -5.36 10.55
C GLU A 74 4.79 -6.83 10.54
N GLU A 75 5.66 -7.77 10.89
CA GLU A 75 5.21 -9.16 11.02
C GLU A 75 4.22 -9.30 12.19
N ALA A 76 3.13 -10.05 11.98
CA ALA A 76 1.99 -10.06 12.89
C ALA A 76 2.33 -10.56 14.31
N SER A 77 3.27 -11.50 14.46
CA SER A 77 3.74 -11.97 15.78
C SER A 77 4.56 -10.93 16.54
N VAL A 78 5.19 -9.98 15.83
CA VAL A 78 5.92 -8.86 16.42
C VAL A 78 4.99 -7.69 16.73
N ALA A 79 4.11 -7.34 15.79
CA ALA A 79 3.24 -6.19 15.90
C ALA A 79 2.24 -6.29 17.06
N GLY A 80 1.73 -7.50 17.32
CA GLY A 80 0.62 -7.70 18.26
C GLY A 80 -0.60 -6.88 17.83
N GLY A 81 -1.26 -7.30 16.75
CA GLY A 81 -2.31 -6.53 16.07
C GLY A 81 -3.65 -7.25 15.93
N ASP A 82 -4.62 -6.53 15.37
CA ASP A 82 -5.93 -7.07 15.01
C ASP A 82 -5.77 -8.04 13.82
N PRO A 83 -6.26 -9.28 13.91
CA PRO A 83 -6.31 -10.19 12.77
C PRO A 83 -7.02 -9.62 11.52
N GLU A 84 -7.91 -8.63 11.68
CA GLU A 84 -8.57 -7.92 10.57
C GLU A 84 -7.64 -6.94 9.83
N GLU A 85 -6.43 -6.70 10.32
CA GLU A 85 -5.40 -5.85 9.68
C GLU A 85 -4.20 -6.66 9.17
N VAL A 86 -4.38 -7.98 9.00
CA VAL A 86 -3.32 -8.89 8.54
C VAL A 86 -3.55 -9.36 7.12
N ILE A 87 -2.50 -9.31 6.29
CA ILE A 87 -2.45 -9.96 4.98
C ILE A 87 -1.41 -11.08 4.98
N GLU A 88 -1.63 -12.08 4.14
CA GLU A 88 -0.67 -13.16 3.92
C GLU A 88 0.01 -12.94 2.57
N ALA A 89 1.33 -13.11 2.55
CA ALA A 89 2.13 -12.96 1.35
C ALA A 89 3.15 -14.10 1.24
N ALA A 90 3.30 -14.64 0.03
CA ALA A 90 4.40 -15.55 -0.28
C ALA A 90 5.66 -14.72 -0.57
N VAL A 91 6.75 -15.01 0.11
CA VAL A 91 7.99 -14.24 0.01
C VAL A 91 8.72 -14.62 -1.28
N ASP A 92 8.99 -13.63 -2.13
CA ASP A 92 9.85 -13.83 -3.30
C ASP A 92 11.31 -13.56 -2.95
N VAL A 93 11.56 -12.46 -2.25
CA VAL A 93 12.90 -12.03 -1.83
C VAL A 93 12.82 -11.44 -0.42
N ALA A 94 13.82 -11.76 0.41
CA ALA A 94 14.02 -11.13 1.72
C ALA A 94 15.42 -10.53 1.78
N GLU A 95 15.52 -9.22 2.00
CA GLU A 95 16.76 -8.45 2.08
C GLU A 95 17.00 -7.97 3.52
N VAL A 96 17.99 -8.55 4.19
CA VAL A 96 18.35 -8.18 5.56
C VAL A 96 19.31 -7.00 5.54
N LEU A 97 18.86 -5.86 6.06
CA LEU A 97 19.62 -4.60 6.13
C LEU A 97 19.77 -4.15 7.59
N GLY A 98 20.73 -4.73 8.29
CA GLY A 98 20.98 -4.40 9.70
C GLY A 98 19.85 -4.87 10.60
N SER A 99 19.08 -3.93 11.15
CA SER A 99 17.95 -4.20 12.06
C SER A 99 16.61 -4.38 11.36
N GLU A 100 16.59 -4.30 10.03
CA GLU A 100 15.38 -4.36 9.23
C GLU A 100 15.50 -5.45 8.17
N THR A 101 14.36 -6.03 7.80
CA THR A 101 14.28 -6.93 6.64
C THR A 101 13.21 -6.40 5.70
N PHE A 102 13.61 -6.16 4.45
CA PHE A 102 12.68 -5.85 3.38
C PHE A 102 12.23 -7.15 2.71
N ILE A 103 10.93 -7.38 2.70
CA ILE A 103 10.29 -8.53 2.08
C ILE A 103 9.60 -8.05 0.82
N HIS A 104 9.99 -8.62 -0.32
CA HIS A 104 9.37 -8.39 -1.61
C HIS A 104 8.50 -9.57 -1.99
N TYR A 105 7.31 -9.27 -2.50
CA TYR A 105 6.31 -10.26 -2.90
C TYR A 105 5.39 -9.68 -3.95
N GLU A 106 4.69 -10.54 -4.68
CA GLU A 106 3.67 -10.14 -5.63
C GLU A 106 2.25 -10.44 -5.11
N LEU A 107 1.33 -9.51 -5.34
CA LEU A 107 -0.10 -9.73 -5.14
C LEU A 107 -0.78 -9.98 -6.50
N PRO A 108 -1.79 -10.86 -6.58
CA PRO A 108 -2.52 -11.17 -7.79
C PRO A 108 -3.53 -10.06 -8.15
N GLU A 109 -3.04 -8.83 -8.20
CA GLU A 109 -3.78 -7.62 -8.52
C GLU A 109 -3.09 -6.92 -9.68
N ARG A 110 -3.89 -6.36 -10.59
CA ARG A 110 -3.33 -5.61 -11.71
C ARG A 110 -2.48 -4.43 -11.20
N PRO A 111 -1.35 -4.12 -11.84
CA PRO A 111 -0.57 -2.92 -11.53
C PRO A 111 -1.41 -1.64 -11.64
N VAL A 112 -1.12 -0.66 -10.78
CA VAL A 112 -1.70 0.67 -10.89
C VAL A 112 -1.06 1.41 -12.07
N ILE A 113 -1.85 1.70 -13.10
CA ILE A 113 -1.41 2.43 -14.29
C ILE A 113 -2.24 3.70 -14.41
N THR A 114 -1.63 4.83 -14.10
CA THR A 114 -2.19 6.18 -14.28
C THR A 114 -1.12 7.05 -14.94
N PRO A 115 -1.46 8.22 -15.51
CA PRO A 115 -0.47 9.10 -16.14
C PRO A 115 0.72 9.44 -15.22
N ASP A 116 0.45 9.66 -13.93
CA ASP A 116 1.48 9.90 -12.91
C ASP A 116 2.44 8.70 -12.73
N ILE A 117 1.91 7.48 -12.77
CA ILE A 117 2.71 6.25 -12.63
C ILE A 117 3.46 5.92 -13.91
N GLU A 118 2.85 6.13 -15.08
CA GLU A 118 3.54 5.99 -16.37
C GLU A 118 4.74 6.95 -16.45
N GLN A 119 4.56 8.19 -16.00
CA GLN A 119 5.65 9.16 -15.91
C GLN A 119 6.75 8.68 -14.96
N LEU A 120 6.40 8.19 -13.76
CA LEU A 120 7.36 7.66 -12.80
C LEU A 120 8.16 6.47 -13.36
N LEU A 121 7.49 5.55 -14.06
CA LEU A 121 8.12 4.40 -14.70
C LEU A 121 9.09 4.85 -15.80
N ALA A 122 8.68 5.81 -16.64
CA ALA A 122 9.56 6.39 -17.64
C ALA A 122 10.82 7.03 -17.03
N ASP A 123 10.68 7.78 -15.93
CA ASP A 123 11.79 8.44 -15.22
C ASP A 123 12.76 7.44 -14.57
N THR A 124 12.28 6.24 -14.21
CA THR A 124 13.09 5.15 -13.64
C THR A 124 13.63 4.19 -14.69
N GLY A 125 13.30 4.39 -15.97
CA GLY A 125 13.72 3.53 -17.09
C GLY A 125 12.94 2.21 -17.18
N ALA A 126 11.78 2.10 -16.53
CA ALA A 126 10.89 0.96 -16.62
C ALA A 126 9.85 1.17 -17.73
N ASP A 127 9.49 0.08 -18.43
CA ASP A 127 8.46 0.10 -19.47
C ASP A 127 7.14 -0.43 -18.89
N PRO A 128 6.06 0.38 -18.84
CA PRO A 128 4.76 -0.06 -18.33
C PRO A 128 4.20 -1.30 -19.05
N SER A 129 4.55 -1.52 -20.31
CA SER A 129 4.09 -2.70 -21.08
C SER A 129 4.72 -4.02 -20.63
N THR A 130 5.76 -3.95 -19.80
CA THR A 130 6.40 -5.12 -19.18
C THR A 130 5.78 -5.50 -17.85
N LEU A 131 4.85 -4.68 -17.34
CA LEU A 131 4.08 -5.00 -16.16
C LEU A 131 3.08 -6.11 -16.52
N GLY A 132 3.12 -7.19 -15.75
CA GLY A 132 2.21 -8.32 -15.92
C GLY A 132 0.85 -8.08 -15.24
N ASP A 133 0.22 -9.16 -14.82
CA ASP A 133 -1.09 -9.14 -14.16
C ASP A 133 -1.00 -9.08 -12.62
N THR A 134 0.21 -8.94 -12.09
CA THR A 134 0.52 -8.88 -10.65
C THR A 134 1.13 -7.54 -10.27
N THR A 135 0.94 -7.13 -9.03
CA THR A 135 1.53 -5.90 -8.48
C THR A 135 2.61 -6.27 -7.49
N LYS A 136 3.77 -5.62 -7.63
CA LYS A 136 4.93 -5.83 -6.75
C LYS A 136 4.75 -5.02 -5.48
N PHE A 137 4.92 -5.69 -4.35
CA PHE A 137 4.85 -5.11 -3.02
C PHE A 137 6.17 -5.31 -2.28
N SER A 138 6.44 -4.38 -1.38
CA SER A 138 7.57 -4.43 -0.45
C SER A 138 7.10 -4.08 0.95
N SER A 139 7.49 -4.87 1.94
CA SER A 139 7.22 -4.60 3.35
C SER A 139 8.53 -4.55 4.14
N ARG A 140 8.59 -3.71 5.16
CA ARG A 140 9.72 -3.62 6.10
C ARG A 140 9.27 -4.25 7.40
N VAL A 141 9.98 -5.25 7.87
CA VAL A 141 9.74 -5.91 9.16
C VAL A 141 10.99 -5.92 10.02
N SER A 142 10.85 -6.22 11.30
CA SER A 142 11.99 -6.45 12.19
C SER A 142 12.89 -7.58 11.69
N SER A 143 14.21 -7.39 11.77
CA SER A 143 15.18 -8.46 11.45
C SER A 143 15.16 -9.66 12.40
N ASP A 144 14.44 -9.55 13.53
CA ASP A 144 14.22 -10.67 14.44
C ASP A 144 13.33 -11.76 13.79
N VAL A 145 12.55 -11.37 12.78
CA VAL A 145 11.77 -12.28 11.96
C VAL A 145 12.68 -12.94 10.93
N ARG A 146 12.85 -14.25 11.03
CA ARG A 146 13.56 -15.03 10.00
C ARG A 146 12.57 -15.52 8.95
N VAL A 147 12.60 -14.87 7.79
CA VAL A 147 11.85 -15.29 6.60
C VAL A 147 12.80 -15.41 5.41
N GLY A 148 12.50 -16.29 4.47
CA GLY A 148 13.21 -16.41 3.21
C GLY A 148 12.28 -16.69 2.03
N PRO A 149 12.83 -16.74 0.81
CA PRO A 149 12.07 -17.06 -0.39
C PRO A 149 11.28 -18.38 -0.26
N GLY A 150 10.01 -18.34 -0.63
CA GLY A 150 9.07 -19.47 -0.55
C GLY A 150 8.31 -19.59 0.78
N ASP A 151 8.71 -18.85 1.82
CA ASP A 151 7.95 -18.78 3.06
C ASP A 151 6.65 -17.99 2.87
N THR A 152 5.66 -18.25 3.72
CA THR A 152 4.47 -17.40 3.84
C THR A 152 4.60 -16.55 5.10
N VAL A 153 4.50 -15.23 4.94
CA VAL A 153 4.55 -14.27 6.04
C VAL A 153 3.17 -13.67 6.30
N LYS A 154 2.87 -13.40 7.57
CA LYS A 154 1.68 -12.66 8.01
C LYS A 154 2.08 -11.24 8.33
N LEU A 155 1.60 -10.29 7.54
CA LEU A 155 1.97 -8.89 7.66
C LEU A 155 0.79 -8.11 8.24
N SER A 156 0.99 -7.54 9.43
CA SER A 156 0.09 -6.56 10.02
C SER A 156 0.32 -5.21 9.35
N LEU A 157 -0.77 -4.48 9.12
CA LEU A 157 -0.79 -3.18 8.46
C LEU A 157 -1.21 -2.08 9.46
N ASP A 158 -0.51 -0.94 9.48
CA ASP A 158 -1.00 0.27 10.17
C ASP A 158 -2.01 1.01 9.27
N SER A 159 -3.27 0.61 9.36
CA SER A 159 -4.36 1.18 8.56
C SER A 159 -4.56 2.68 8.78
N GLY A 160 -4.11 3.22 9.92
CA GLY A 160 -4.14 4.64 10.25
C GLY A 160 -3.18 5.50 9.42
N LYS A 161 -2.28 4.86 8.66
CA LYS A 161 -1.33 5.52 7.76
C LYS A 161 -1.63 5.32 6.28
N PHE A 162 -2.71 4.63 5.93
CA PHE A 162 -3.11 4.47 4.54
C PHE A 162 -3.31 5.80 3.84
N HIS A 163 -2.92 5.83 2.56
CA HIS A 163 -3.15 6.92 1.64
C HIS A 163 -4.20 6.51 0.61
N PHE A 164 -5.07 7.44 0.22
CA PHE A 164 -6.08 7.20 -0.80
C PHE A 164 -5.98 8.24 -1.91
N PHE A 165 -5.91 7.78 -3.15
CA PHE A 165 -5.80 8.63 -4.33
C PHE A 165 -6.93 8.35 -5.31
N ASP A 166 -7.43 9.40 -5.97
CA ASP A 166 -8.39 9.26 -7.06
C ASP A 166 -7.61 8.90 -8.35
N PRO A 167 -7.86 7.73 -8.95
CA PRO A 167 -7.13 7.29 -10.14
C PRO A 167 -7.44 8.13 -11.39
N SER A 168 -8.53 8.91 -11.39
CA SER A 168 -8.92 9.74 -12.54
C SER A 168 -8.06 11.00 -12.70
N ASP A 169 -7.53 11.53 -11.59
CA ASP A 169 -6.70 12.74 -11.58
C ASP A 169 -5.33 12.54 -10.91
N GLY A 170 -5.10 11.41 -10.26
CA GLY A 170 -3.87 11.05 -9.55
C GLY A 170 -3.68 11.73 -8.20
N TYR A 171 -4.58 12.61 -7.78
CA TYR A 171 -4.44 13.38 -6.54
C TYR A 171 -4.86 12.58 -5.32
N ARG A 172 -4.19 12.87 -4.21
CA ARG A 172 -4.61 12.35 -2.91
C ARG A 172 -5.97 12.95 -2.55
N ILE A 173 -6.89 12.09 -2.15
CA ILE A 173 -8.24 12.49 -1.77
C ILE A 173 -8.18 13.42 -0.56
N GLY A 174 -8.87 14.56 -0.65
CA GLY A 174 -8.93 15.56 0.41
C GLY A 174 -7.83 16.61 0.38
N VAL A 175 -6.92 16.60 -0.61
CA VAL A 175 -5.99 17.70 -0.86
C VAL A 175 -6.73 18.86 -1.53
N GLN A 176 -6.56 20.08 -1.03
CA GLN A 176 -7.02 21.29 -1.73
C GLN A 176 -6.10 21.57 -2.92
N ARG A 177 -6.71 21.69 -4.10
CA ARG A 177 -6.02 21.99 -5.36
C ARG A 177 -5.65 23.47 -5.45
#